data_AF-A0A354BFP9-F1
#
_entry.id   AF-A0A354BFP9-F1
#
_cell.length_a   1.000
_cell.length_b   1.000
_cell.length_c   1.000
_cell.angle_alpha   90.00
_cell.angle_beta   90.00
_cell.angle_gamma   90.00
#
_symmetry.space_group_name_H-M   'P 1'
#
loop_
_entity.id
_entity.type
_entity.pdbx_description
1 polymer ?
#
loop_
_entity_poly.entity_id
_entity_poly.type
_entity_poly.pdbx_seq_one_letter_code
_entity_poly.pdbx_strand_id
1 'polypeptide(L)'
;VGDVLLYVDQGGHLGRGKVRERCQQRLLAVLNQVVEMDQTRAVLVLAHSQGTAICADVLAKRQWKNMVFVSMGSPIGSLYWRFLGPETVAAPAVPWLNFFRTGDYIAGGAGIRSAWAPPIDLKDRNLGAGRHSNYFEDPRVWETVGKLCSPRQKSESDFAMCIIPEGSCVDDTPDKI
;
A
#
# COMPACT_ATOMS: atom_id res chain seq x y z
N VAL A 1 -26.88 16.95 -11.29
CA VAL A 1 -25.63 16.78 -12.06
C VAL A 1 -24.78 17.97 -11.71
N GLY A 2 -23.67 17.77 -11.01
CA GLY A 2 -22.74 18.84 -10.63
C GLY A 2 -21.39 18.49 -11.22
N ASP A 3 -20.92 19.29 -12.17
CA ASP A 3 -19.63 19.08 -12.81
C ASP A 3 -18.52 19.54 -11.84
N VAL A 4 -17.58 18.63 -11.56
CA VAL A 4 -16.39 18.96 -10.77
C VAL A 4 -15.40 19.65 -11.71
N LEU A 5 -15.30 20.98 -11.61
CA LEU A 5 -14.27 21.73 -12.31
C LEU A 5 -12.93 21.57 -11.58
N LEU A 6 -12.02 20.80 -12.17
CA LEU A 6 -10.64 20.68 -11.69
C LEU A 6 -9.81 21.80 -12.33
N TYR A 7 -9.48 22.82 -11.55
CA TYR A 7 -8.54 23.85 -12.00
C TYR A 7 -7.11 23.29 -11.92
N VAL A 8 -6.55 22.93 -13.08
CA VAL A 8 -5.13 22.61 -13.21
C VAL A 8 -4.41 23.93 -13.49
N ASP A 9 -3.77 24.47 -12.46
CA ASP A 9 -2.95 25.68 -12.59
C ASP A 9 -1.76 25.39 -13.53
N GLN A 10 -1.64 26.16 -14.62
CA GLN A 10 -0.56 25.99 -15.60
C GLN A 10 0.82 26.36 -15.03
N GLY A 11 0.88 27.21 -14.00
CA GLY A 11 2.09 27.47 -13.21
C GLY A 11 2.21 26.60 -11.96
N GLY A 12 1.08 26.12 -11.45
CA GLY A 12 0.93 25.21 -10.32
C GLY A 12 0.78 23.78 -10.81
N HIS A 13 1.85 23.23 -11.39
CA HIS A 13 1.97 21.78 -11.53
C HIS A 13 1.59 21.12 -10.20
N LEU A 14 0.54 20.30 -10.21
CA LEU A 14 0.29 19.24 -9.21
C LEU A 14 1.50 18.29 -9.25
N GLY A 15 2.63 18.74 -8.69
CA GLY A 15 3.94 18.32 -9.19
C GLY A 15 5.12 19.06 -8.55
N ARG A 16 5.06 20.39 -8.42
CA ARG A 16 6.16 21.23 -7.92
C ARG A 16 5.74 22.29 -6.89
N GLY A 17 4.59 22.08 -6.25
CA GLY A 17 4.17 22.96 -5.16
C GLY A 17 4.99 22.69 -3.91
N LYS A 18 5.55 23.75 -3.30
CA LYS A 18 6.25 23.69 -1.99
C LYS A 18 5.46 22.93 -0.92
N VAL A 19 4.14 22.87 -1.04
CA VAL A 19 3.24 22.12 -0.15
C VAL A 19 3.39 20.60 -0.31
N ARG A 20 3.37 20.05 -1.54
CA ARG A 20 3.58 18.61 -1.79
C ARG A 20 4.94 18.19 -1.27
N GLU A 21 5.99 18.93 -1.63
CA GLU A 21 7.35 18.67 -1.18
C GLU A 21 7.48 18.70 0.34
N ARG A 22 6.91 19.73 1.00
CA ARG A 22 6.93 19.82 2.46
C ARG A 22 6.16 18.67 3.12
N CYS A 23 5.01 18.27 2.60
CA CYS A 23 4.26 17.12 3.12
C CYS A 23 5.05 15.82 2.94
N GLN A 24 5.65 15.60 1.77
CA GLN A 24 6.48 14.43 1.50
C GLN A 24 7.73 14.39 2.39
N GLN A 25 8.40 15.53 2.59
CA GLN A 25 9.57 15.64 3.48
C GLN A 25 9.21 15.34 4.92
N ARG A 26 8.10 15.91 5.43
CA ARG A 26 7.61 15.63 6.79
C ARG A 26 7.26 14.17 6.98
N LEU A 27 6.54 13.57 6.01
CA LEU A 27 6.19 12.15 6.07
C LEU A 27 7.44 11.28 6.06
N LEU A 28 8.40 11.54 5.17
CA LEU A 28 9.65 10.78 5.09
C LEU A 28 10.45 10.86 6.39
N ALA A 29 10.55 12.05 7.00
CA ALA A 29 11.24 12.23 8.27
C ALA A 29 10.60 11.40 9.39
N VAL A 30 9.27 11.41 9.49
CA VAL A 30 8.53 10.61 10.47
C VAL A 30 8.74 9.11 10.23
N LEU A 31 8.62 8.65 8.99
CA LEU A 31 8.81 7.23 8.64
C LEU A 31 10.24 6.75 8.92
N ASN A 32 11.25 7.59 8.70
CA ASN A 32 12.63 7.28 9.06
C ASN A 32 12.77 7.09 10.58
N GLN A 33 12.26 8.05 11.35
CA GLN A 33 12.34 7.98 12.81
C GLN A 33 11.60 6.76 13.37
N VAL A 34 10.41 6.44 12.85
CA VAL A 34 9.65 5.26 13.29
C VAL A 34 10.41 3.96 13.00
N VAL A 35 11.03 3.83 11.82
CA VAL A 35 11.83 2.64 11.47
C VAL A 35 13.12 2.56 12.28
N GLU A 36 13.77 3.68 12.56
CA GLU A 36 14.97 3.73 13.40
C GLU A 36 14.69 3.31 14.84
N MET A 37 13.51 3.62 15.36
CA MET A 37 13.11 3.24 16.72
C MET A 37 12.91 1.73 16.88
N ASP A 38 12.34 1.04 15.89
CA ASP A 38 12.12 -0.42 15.96
C ASP A 38 12.01 -1.05 14.55
N GLN A 39 13.10 -1.65 14.10
CA GLN A 39 13.16 -2.37 12.81
C GLN A 39 12.51 -3.77 12.84
N THR A 40 11.90 -4.18 13.94
CA THR A 40 11.24 -5.49 14.05
C THR A 40 9.72 -5.38 13.97
N ARG A 41 9.17 -4.18 14.22
CA ARG A 41 7.72 -3.94 14.16
C ARG A 41 7.25 -3.63 12.75
N ALA A 42 6.07 -4.17 12.43
CA ALA A 42 5.32 -3.75 11.27
C ALA A 42 4.78 -2.33 11.48
N VAL A 43 4.97 -1.48 10.48
CA VAL A 43 4.46 -0.10 10.45
C VAL A 43 3.32 -0.02 9.45
N LEU A 44 2.15 0.38 9.92
CA LEU A 44 0.98 0.59 9.08
C LEU A 44 0.89 2.07 8.68
N VAL A 45 0.92 2.35 7.38
CA VAL A 45 0.69 3.70 6.85
C VAL A 45 -0.75 3.80 6.38
N LEU A 46 -1.56 4.59 7.08
CA LEU A 46 -2.96 4.84 6.74
C LEU A 46 -3.10 6.19 6.04
N ALA A 47 -3.78 6.21 4.89
CA ALA A 47 -4.02 7.44 4.15
C ALA A 47 -5.42 7.49 3.54
N HIS A 48 -5.96 8.70 3.43
CA HIS A 48 -7.26 8.99 2.82
C HIS A 48 -7.14 10.13 1.80
N SER A 49 -7.93 10.04 0.73
CA SER A 49 -8.03 11.09 -0.30
C SER A 49 -6.65 11.50 -0.84
N GLN A 50 -6.33 12.79 -0.97
CA GLN A 50 -5.03 13.27 -1.46
C GLN A 50 -3.82 12.74 -0.66
N GLY A 51 -4.00 12.40 0.62
CA GLY A 51 -2.94 11.78 1.43
C GLY A 51 -2.43 10.47 0.84
N THR A 52 -3.26 9.75 0.06
CA THR A 52 -2.86 8.48 -0.56
C THR A 52 -1.78 8.69 -1.61
N ALA A 53 -1.90 9.73 -2.45
CA ALA A 53 -0.90 10.07 -3.47
C ALA A 53 0.43 10.48 -2.84
N ILE A 54 0.37 11.31 -1.78
CA ILE A 54 1.56 11.74 -1.04
C ILE A 54 2.28 10.53 -0.42
N CYS A 55 1.54 9.61 0.21
CA CYS A 55 2.12 8.42 0.81
C CYS A 55 2.70 7.48 -0.25
N ALA A 56 1.98 7.25 -1.36
CA ALA A 56 2.45 6.42 -2.46
C ALA A 56 3.80 6.91 -2.99
N ASP A 57 3.94 8.22 -3.26
CA ASP A 57 5.20 8.82 -3.69
C ASP A 57 6.33 8.61 -2.69
N VAL A 58 6.08 8.85 -1.40
CA VAL A 58 7.12 8.72 -0.37
C VAL A 58 7.54 7.27 -0.19
N LEU A 59 6.58 6.35 -0.20
CA LEU A 59 6.82 4.92 -0.07
C LEU A 59 7.52 4.34 -1.31
N ALA A 60 7.38 4.96 -2.48
CA ALA A 60 8.12 4.58 -3.68
C ALA A 60 9.61 4.99 -3.66
N LYS A 61 10.03 5.94 -2.81
CA LYS A 61 11.41 6.48 -2.82
C LYS A 61 12.48 5.46 -2.39
N ARG A 62 12.10 4.40 -1.68
CA ARG A 62 13.03 3.33 -1.26
C ARG A 62 12.28 2.05 -0.93
N GLN A 63 13.02 0.98 -0.71
CA GLN A 63 12.48 -0.29 -0.23
C GLN A 63 12.21 -0.21 1.28
N TRP A 64 10.98 -0.52 1.69
CA TRP A 64 10.58 -0.55 3.09
C TRP A 64 10.23 -1.99 3.48
N LYS A 65 11.01 -2.59 4.40
CA LYS A 65 10.88 -4.03 4.71
C LYS A 65 9.65 -4.39 5.54
N ASN A 66 9.23 -3.50 6.44
CA ASN A 66 8.17 -3.80 7.42
C ASN A 66 6.97 -2.86 7.30
N MET A 67 6.73 -2.30 6.11
CA MET A 67 5.63 -1.37 5.90
C MET A 67 4.48 -2.03 5.16
N VAL A 68 3.27 -1.68 5.57
CA VAL A 68 2.05 -1.97 4.83
C VAL A 68 1.33 -0.66 4.59
N PHE A 69 0.94 -0.42 3.34
CA PHE A 69 0.21 0.77 2.96
C PHE A 69 -1.28 0.46 2.87
N VAL A 70 -2.09 1.26 3.56
CA VAL A 70 -3.54 1.21 3.50
C VAL A 70 -4.07 2.55 3.03
N SER A 71 -4.72 2.55 1.87
CA SER A 71 -5.37 3.74 1.31
C SER A 71 -6.89 3.62 1.36
N MET A 72 -7.56 4.76 1.46
CA MET A 72 -9.02 4.87 1.47
C MET A 72 -9.46 6.01 0.57
N GLY A 73 -10.50 5.78 -0.25
CA GLY A 73 -11.03 6.82 -1.14
C GLY A 73 -9.94 7.45 -2.02
N SER A 74 -9.04 6.62 -2.55
CA SER A 74 -7.85 7.12 -3.23
C SER A 74 -8.18 7.69 -4.62
N PRO A 75 -7.86 8.97 -4.89
CA PRO A 75 -8.02 9.57 -6.22
C PRO A 75 -6.90 9.18 -7.20
N ILE A 76 -5.97 8.30 -6.83
CA ILE A 76 -4.81 7.94 -7.69
C ILE A 76 -5.26 7.38 -9.04
N GLY A 77 -6.12 6.37 -9.04
CA GLY A 77 -6.60 5.76 -10.29
C GLY A 77 -7.57 6.66 -11.07
N SER A 78 -8.42 7.40 -10.37
CA SER A 78 -9.50 8.19 -10.99
C SER A 78 -9.06 9.57 -11.48
N LEU A 79 -8.25 10.28 -10.70
CA LEU A 79 -7.85 11.67 -10.95
C LEU A 79 -6.43 11.74 -11.50
N TYR A 80 -5.47 11.17 -10.79
CA TYR A 80 -4.05 11.33 -11.11
C TYR A 80 -3.68 10.55 -12.36
N TRP A 81 -3.75 9.22 -12.34
CA TRP A 81 -3.31 8.41 -13.48
C TRP A 81 -4.21 8.57 -14.71
N ARG A 82 -5.53 8.63 -14.53
CA ARG A 82 -6.47 8.74 -15.64
C ARG A 82 -6.46 10.11 -16.31
N PHE A 83 -6.49 11.22 -15.55
CA PHE A 83 -6.62 12.56 -16.15
C PHE A 83 -5.30 13.32 -16.26
N LEU A 84 -4.35 13.07 -15.36
CA LEU A 84 -3.07 13.80 -15.32
C LEU A 84 -1.87 12.98 -15.84
N GLY A 85 -2.02 11.66 -15.96
CA GLY A 85 -0.99 10.75 -16.49
C GLY A 85 -0.42 9.79 -15.44
N PRO A 86 -0.03 8.55 -15.81
CA PRO A 86 0.46 7.52 -14.89
C PRO A 86 1.75 7.90 -14.14
N GLU A 87 2.54 8.83 -14.67
CA GLU A 87 3.78 9.35 -14.10
C GLU A 87 3.58 10.33 -12.93
N THR A 88 2.34 10.77 -12.69
CA THR A 88 2.05 11.83 -11.71
C THR A 88 2.18 11.38 -10.26
N VAL A 89 1.95 10.09 -10.00
CA VAL A 89 2.07 9.45 -8.69
C VAL A 89 2.80 8.13 -8.85
N ALA A 90 3.87 7.93 -8.08
CA ALA A 90 4.63 6.69 -8.12
C ALA A 90 3.89 5.53 -7.43
N ALA A 91 4.04 4.32 -7.97
CA ALA A 91 3.56 3.11 -7.32
C ALA A 91 4.48 2.73 -6.15
N PRO A 92 3.95 2.53 -4.93
CA PRO A 92 4.76 2.21 -3.77
C PRO A 92 5.25 0.75 -3.83
N ALA A 93 6.49 0.52 -3.40
CA ALA A 93 7.09 -0.82 -3.36
C ALA A 93 6.84 -1.53 -2.01
N VAL A 94 5.60 -1.47 -1.52
CA VAL A 94 5.18 -2.11 -0.27
C VAL A 94 3.82 -2.79 -0.47
N PRO A 95 3.48 -3.84 0.30
CA PRO A 95 2.14 -4.40 0.30
C PRO A 95 1.08 -3.30 0.45
N TRP A 96 0.16 -3.24 -0.52
CA TRP A 96 -0.82 -2.16 -0.61
C TRP A 96 -2.25 -2.71 -0.60
N LEU A 97 -3.03 -2.27 0.38
CA LEU A 97 -4.47 -2.48 0.47
C LEU A 97 -5.20 -1.15 0.23
N ASN A 98 -6.12 -1.10 -0.74
CA ASN A 98 -6.96 0.06 -0.98
C ASN A 98 -8.43 -0.26 -0.67
N PHE A 99 -9.08 0.62 0.07
CA PHE A 99 -10.52 0.60 0.26
C PHE A 99 -11.19 1.66 -0.60
N PHE A 100 -12.28 1.28 -1.27
CA PHE A 100 -13.08 2.20 -2.07
C PHE A 100 -14.57 1.93 -1.88
N ARG A 101 -15.38 2.93 -2.20
CA ARG A 101 -16.85 2.85 -2.23
C ARG A 101 -17.33 3.17 -3.63
N THR A 102 -18.37 2.48 -4.09
CA THR A 102 -18.91 2.66 -5.45
C THR A 102 -19.54 4.04 -5.66
N GLY A 103 -20.02 4.69 -4.61
CA GLY A 103 -20.58 6.05 -4.66
C GLY A 103 -19.55 7.17 -4.45
N ASP A 104 -18.27 6.83 -4.26
CA ASP A 104 -17.21 7.81 -4.09
C ASP A 104 -16.79 8.38 -5.46
N TYR A 105 -17.48 9.44 -5.89
CA TYR A 105 -17.23 10.08 -7.18
C TYR A 105 -15.85 10.76 -7.27
N ILE A 106 -15.26 11.16 -6.14
CA ILE A 106 -13.91 11.76 -6.09
C ILE A 106 -12.86 10.68 -6.40
N ALA A 107 -12.99 9.52 -5.75
CA ALA A 107 -12.13 8.36 -5.99
C ALA A 107 -12.55 7.53 -7.23
N GLY A 108 -13.59 7.95 -7.95
CA GLY A 108 -14.09 7.31 -9.18
C GLY A 108 -14.86 6.00 -9.00
N GLY A 109 -15.08 5.54 -7.77
CA GLY A 109 -15.98 4.41 -7.48
C GLY A 109 -15.51 3.00 -7.89
N ALA A 110 -14.31 2.86 -8.46
CA ALA A 110 -13.85 1.61 -9.08
C ALA A 110 -12.56 1.02 -8.48
N GLY A 111 -12.02 1.63 -7.42
CA GLY A 111 -10.71 1.26 -6.88
C GLY A 111 -9.57 1.90 -7.67
N ILE A 112 -8.33 1.49 -7.36
CA ILE A 112 -7.13 2.05 -8.01
C ILE A 112 -6.76 1.25 -9.26
N ARG A 113 -6.98 -0.09 -9.26
CA ARG A 113 -6.78 -0.90 -10.46
C ARG A 113 -7.80 -0.51 -11.52
N SER A 114 -7.31 0.15 -12.57
CA SER A 114 -8.09 0.55 -13.72
C SER A 114 -7.25 0.35 -14.99
N ALA A 115 -7.86 0.51 -16.17
CA ALA A 115 -7.14 0.43 -17.45
C ALA A 115 -5.98 1.44 -17.58
N TRP A 116 -5.93 2.45 -16.71
CA TRP A 116 -4.93 3.52 -16.71
C TRP A 116 -3.83 3.29 -15.67
N ALA A 117 -4.00 2.31 -14.79
CA ALA A 117 -3.03 2.04 -13.74
C ALA A 117 -1.79 1.35 -14.33
N PRO A 118 -0.57 1.75 -13.93
CA PRO A 118 0.61 0.95 -14.23
C PRO A 118 0.51 -0.43 -13.57
N PRO A 119 1.34 -1.40 -13.98
CA PRO A 119 1.42 -2.70 -13.31
C PRO A 119 1.80 -2.52 -11.84
N ILE A 120 0.87 -2.78 -10.93
CA ILE A 120 1.04 -2.59 -9.48
C ILE A 120 0.50 -3.79 -8.69
N ASP A 121 1.26 -4.19 -7.67
CA ASP A 121 0.80 -5.15 -6.69
C ASP A 121 0.02 -4.42 -5.57
N LEU A 122 -1.30 -4.56 -5.63
CA LEU A 122 -2.27 -3.80 -4.84
C LEU A 122 -3.51 -4.68 -4.69
N LYS A 123 -4.14 -4.64 -3.52
CA LYS A 123 -5.43 -5.28 -3.28
C LYS A 123 -6.52 -4.25 -3.09
N ASP A 124 -7.44 -4.16 -4.04
CA ASP A 124 -8.65 -3.34 -3.91
C ASP A 124 -9.72 -4.08 -3.07
N ARG A 125 -10.39 -3.33 -2.19
CA ARG A 125 -11.52 -3.77 -1.37
C ARG A 125 -12.68 -2.81 -1.52
N ASN A 126 -13.76 -3.33 -2.09
CA ASN A 126 -15.01 -2.61 -2.23
C ASN A 126 -15.80 -2.65 -0.90
N LEU A 127 -16.14 -1.49 -0.37
CA LEU A 127 -17.00 -1.32 0.81
C LEU A 127 -18.49 -1.13 0.44
N GLY A 128 -18.84 -1.27 -0.84
CA GLY A 128 -20.19 -1.05 -1.36
C GLY A 128 -20.51 0.43 -1.55
N ALA A 129 -21.78 0.78 -1.42
CA ALA A 129 -22.24 2.16 -1.55
C ALA A 129 -21.70 3.05 -0.42
N GLY A 130 -21.50 4.33 -0.73
CA GLY A 130 -21.13 5.34 0.26
C GLY A 130 -20.38 6.51 -0.39
N ARG A 131 -20.16 7.56 0.39
CA ARG A 131 -19.52 8.81 -0.03
C ARG A 131 -18.01 8.81 0.23
N HIS A 132 -17.34 9.85 -0.27
CA HIS A 132 -15.89 10.06 -0.12
C HIS A 132 -15.43 10.25 1.33
N SER A 133 -16.32 10.70 2.21
CA SER A 133 -16.04 10.86 3.64
C SER A 133 -16.43 9.61 4.43
N ASN A 134 -15.97 9.57 5.67
CA ASN A 134 -16.32 8.58 6.68
C ASN A 134 -15.80 7.15 6.44
N TYR A 135 -14.60 7.00 5.88
CA TYR A 135 -13.97 5.67 5.72
C TYR A 135 -13.45 5.11 7.05
N PHE A 136 -12.97 5.98 7.95
CA PHE A 136 -12.42 5.59 9.25
C PHE A 136 -13.50 5.18 10.26
N GLU A 137 -14.76 5.42 9.97
CA GLU A 137 -15.90 5.06 10.80
C GLU A 137 -16.51 3.74 10.33
N ASP A 138 -16.02 3.18 9.21
CA ASP A 138 -16.50 1.93 8.67
C ASP A 138 -15.82 0.75 9.39
N PRO A 139 -16.56 -0.05 10.18
CA PRO A 139 -15.96 -1.13 10.98
C PRO A 139 -15.24 -2.16 10.11
N ARG A 140 -15.67 -2.34 8.86
CA ARG A 140 -15.06 -3.29 7.91
C ARG A 140 -13.63 -2.91 7.54
N VAL A 141 -13.28 -1.61 7.59
CA VAL A 141 -11.89 -1.14 7.42
C VAL A 141 -11.04 -1.68 8.55
N TRP A 142 -11.46 -1.46 9.79
CA TRP A 142 -10.70 -1.87 10.98
C TRP A 142 -10.67 -3.38 11.18
N GLU A 143 -11.73 -4.10 10.85
CA GLU A 143 -11.71 -5.57 10.85
C GLU A 143 -10.66 -6.10 9.88
N THR A 144 -10.55 -5.51 8.69
CA THR A 144 -9.59 -5.92 7.68
C THR A 144 -8.16 -5.51 8.06
N VAL A 145 -7.98 -4.29 8.57
CA VAL A 145 -6.68 -3.81 9.09
C VAL A 145 -6.23 -4.66 10.27
N GLY A 146 -7.12 -4.99 11.20
CA GLY A 146 -6.84 -5.89 12.32
C GLY A 146 -6.32 -7.24 11.85
N LYS A 147 -6.95 -7.84 10.83
CA LYS A 147 -6.47 -9.09 10.22
C LYS A 147 -5.08 -8.98 9.58
N LEU A 148 -4.70 -7.81 9.06
CA LEU A 148 -3.35 -7.57 8.53
C LEU A 148 -2.31 -7.43 9.64
N CYS A 149 -2.70 -6.89 10.78
CA CYS A 149 -1.82 -6.67 11.93
C CYS A 149 -1.73 -7.88 12.87
N SER A 150 -2.67 -8.82 12.79
CA SER A 150 -2.59 -10.08 13.53
C SER A 150 -1.40 -10.92 13.08
N PRO A 151 -0.69 -11.60 14.02
CA PRO A 151 0.32 -12.58 13.66
C PRO A 151 -0.29 -13.58 12.68
N ARG A 152 0.35 -13.83 11.54
CA ARG A 152 -0.03 -14.95 10.69
C ARG A 152 0.09 -16.21 11.55
N GLN A 153 -1.01 -16.90 11.81
CA GLN A 153 -0.93 -18.29 12.21
C GLN A 153 -0.18 -19.00 11.08
N LYS A 154 1.01 -19.54 11.38
CA LYS A 154 1.69 -20.44 10.46
C LYS A 154 0.72 -21.57 10.17
N SER A 155 0.27 -21.72 8.92
CA SER A 155 -0.47 -22.92 8.55
C SER A 155 0.51 -24.10 8.62
N GLU A 156 0.04 -25.25 9.10
CA GLU A 156 0.85 -26.48 9.22
C GLU A 156 1.46 -26.94 7.88
N SER A 157 1.05 -26.34 6.75
CA SER A 157 1.64 -26.53 5.43
C SER A 157 3.01 -25.86 5.21
N ASP A 158 3.46 -24.98 6.11
CA ASP A 158 4.78 -24.31 6.01
C ASP A 158 5.91 -25.14 6.65
N PHE A 159 5.60 -26.29 7.25
CA PHE A 159 6.62 -27.30 7.50
C PHE A 159 6.95 -27.98 6.17
N ALA A 160 8.07 -27.57 5.58
CA ALA A 160 8.73 -28.33 4.54
C ALA A 160 8.85 -29.79 5.01
N MET A 161 7.99 -30.67 4.47
CA MET A 161 8.17 -32.09 4.57
C MET A 161 9.34 -32.46 3.66
N CYS A 162 10.55 -32.32 4.21
CA CYS A 162 11.73 -32.99 3.66
C CYS A 162 11.55 -34.47 3.98
N ILE A 163 10.95 -35.22 3.06
CA ILE A 163 11.01 -36.68 3.09
C ILE A 163 12.47 -37.04 2.77
N ILE A 164 13.24 -37.34 3.82
CA ILE A 164 14.50 -38.06 3.67
C ILE A 164 14.09 -39.52 3.42
N PRO A 165 14.43 -40.14 2.28
CA PRO A 165 14.21 -41.56 2.11
C PRO A 165 15.13 -42.31 3.08
N GLU A 166 14.52 -43.08 3.99
CA GLU A 166 15.25 -44.08 4.78
C GLU A 166 15.85 -45.12 3.82
N GLY A 167 17.18 -45.26 3.84
CA GLY A 167 17.84 -46.41 3.22
C GLY A 167 19.11 -46.10 2.43
N SER A 168 20.18 -45.69 3.10
CA SER A 168 21.51 -46.24 2.80
C SER A 168 22.44 -46.01 3.99
N CYS A 169 22.50 -47.03 4.86
CA CYS A 169 23.64 -47.24 5.74
C CYS A 169 24.90 -47.37 4.88
N VAL A 170 25.90 -46.53 5.13
CA VAL A 170 27.30 -46.87 4.84
C VAL A 170 28.09 -46.45 6.08
N ASP A 171 28.67 -47.46 6.71
CA ASP A 171 29.50 -47.37 7.91
C ASP A 171 30.71 -46.44 7.71
N ASP A 172 30.94 -45.60 8.71
CA ASP A 172 32.21 -44.95 8.99
C ASP A 172 33.17 -45.98 9.61
N THR A 173 34.32 -46.21 8.96
CA THR A 173 35.53 -46.64 9.65
C THR A 173 36.66 -45.65 9.39
N PRO A 174 37.28 -45.06 10.43
CA PRO A 174 38.45 -44.23 10.28
C PRO A 174 39.72 -45.07 10.48
N ASP A 175 40.51 -45.25 9.43
CA ASP A 175 41.87 -45.75 9.58
C ASP A 175 42.82 -44.60 9.95
N LYS A 176 43.40 -44.72 11.15
CA LYS A 176 44.70 -44.14 11.52
C LYS A 176 45.75 -45.24 11.37
N ILE A 177 46.74 -45.01 10.50
CA ILE A 177 48.20 -44.93 10.74
C ILE A 177 48.85 -44.56 9.40
#